data_AF-A0A2A2RAG4-F1
#
_entry.id   AF-A0A2A2RAG4-F1
#
_cell.length_a   1.000
_cell.length_b   1.000
_cell.length_c   1.000
_cell.angle_alpha   90.00
_cell.angle_beta   90.00
_cell.angle_gamma   90.00
#
_symmetry.space_group_name_H-M   'P 1'
#
loop_
_entity.id
_entity.type
_entity.pdbx_description
1 polymer ?
#
loop_
_entity_poly.entity_id
_entity_poly.type
_entity_poly.pdbx_seq_one_letter_code
_entity_poly.pdbx_strand_id
1 'polypeptide(L)'
;MKHLFFALLIILPFTAYSEMILTAEQATGGTLTTTSDGRKAVGFPVMTPLESRYAWNWSAPLAPGWWEVTVTFSPLAGDSQRQLINFESGHKPAIDLNEIDQTLVASSLHLWFYSSAPVSALKVRPSRMVQQPMRPIVQIQFRESKTPEGSRDPILLDLEFSGTNEIRLPAGLSAGNWKLIPQFEDPKNASGSLVVTGDKGGVVKAPLSRQISIFTSESPRALSWDAGVKINGMILQYITPYSPKISLKLEGNGMAARDENQTVRGVLIMKGAQPIAELPILPILPNGKKVAVVTSWDDGVESDMQCSKILNQHGYKGTFFVNEFSPVRKKYLGEMEKLGMEIASHSVNHPRGWLISPQQWKDECLQLRLSLEQSLGHPVISFAYPFDYVPAYDIEGDYVLRGARSAGYWSARTAAAREETINGYAEPLTLSTNGHFLQSFEKLDASWQAAHTQEGGVFYFWGHTYEIKPPKDWDYFEALLSRYEKKPEAWYATQGQLFIWRWLRANTRWEKIKESAEGTEFALTHPKLDPYLQKECPLSIKVPAGVTKILWQNQELPIVDGYAVIP
;
A
#
# COMPACT_ATOMS: atom_id res chain seq x y z
N MET A 1 43.56 -72.56 16.09
CA MET A 1 43.29 -71.50 17.08
C MET A 1 42.75 -70.29 16.34
N LYS A 2 41.43 -70.04 16.42
CA LYS A 2 40.76 -68.89 15.81
C LYS A 2 40.56 -67.84 16.90
N HIS A 3 41.09 -66.64 16.70
CA HIS A 3 40.84 -65.49 17.58
C HIS A 3 39.49 -64.85 17.21
N LEU A 4 38.57 -64.83 18.17
CA LEU A 4 37.28 -64.15 18.08
C LEU A 4 37.44 -62.76 18.71
N PHE A 5 37.29 -61.70 17.91
CA PHE A 5 37.12 -60.33 18.39
C PHE A 5 35.66 -60.14 18.80
N PHE A 6 35.41 -59.80 20.07
CA PHE A 6 34.12 -59.29 20.52
C PHE A 6 34.08 -57.77 20.25
N ALA A 7 33.25 -57.35 19.29
CA ALA A 7 32.88 -55.95 19.13
C ALA A 7 31.69 -55.64 20.05
N LEU A 8 31.90 -54.74 21.01
CA LEU A 8 30.87 -54.20 21.89
C LEU A 8 30.02 -53.20 21.09
N LEU A 9 28.79 -53.58 20.76
CA LEU A 9 27.83 -52.69 20.09
C LEU A 9 27.29 -51.69 21.13
N ILE A 10 27.76 -50.45 21.09
CA ILE A 10 27.19 -49.35 21.88
C ILE A 10 25.84 -48.98 21.22
N ILE A 11 24.74 -49.39 21.85
CA ILE A 11 23.39 -48.96 21.49
C ILE A 11 23.24 -47.53 22.03
N LEU A 12 23.29 -46.54 21.13
CA LEU A 12 22.86 -45.18 21.44
C LEU A 12 21.34 -45.18 21.65
N PRO A 13 20.82 -44.48 22.68
CA PRO A 13 19.37 -44.40 22.88
C PRO A 13 18.76 -43.57 21.76
N PHE A 14 17.79 -44.14 21.03
CA PHE A 14 16.85 -43.37 20.24
C PHE A 14 16.07 -42.46 21.20
N THR A 15 16.38 -41.16 21.20
CA THR A 15 15.51 -40.16 21.84
C THR A 15 14.20 -40.13 21.05
N ALA A 16 13.13 -40.69 21.62
CA ALA A 16 11.79 -40.53 21.08
C ALA A 16 11.41 -39.04 21.15
N TYR A 17 11.27 -38.39 20.01
CA TYR A 17 10.72 -37.03 19.93
C TYR A 17 9.28 -37.04 20.42
N SER A 18 8.89 -36.02 21.19
CA SER A 18 7.50 -35.90 21.63
C SER A 18 6.59 -35.54 20.45
N GLU A 19 5.42 -36.18 20.40
CA GLU A 19 4.39 -35.94 19.39
C GLU A 19 3.04 -35.71 20.07
N MET A 20 2.31 -34.70 19.61
CA MET A 20 1.01 -34.31 20.14
C MET A 20 0.02 -34.08 18.99
N ILE A 21 -1.19 -34.62 19.11
CA ILE A 21 -2.25 -34.45 18.11
C ILE A 21 -3.47 -33.83 18.78
N LEU A 22 -3.94 -32.73 18.20
CA LEU A 22 -5.14 -32.01 18.59
C LEU A 22 -6.25 -32.34 17.60
N THR A 23 -7.29 -33.03 18.03
CA THR A 23 -8.45 -33.37 17.17
C THR A 23 -9.54 -32.32 17.28
N ALA A 24 -10.39 -32.19 16.26
CA ALA A 24 -11.52 -31.27 16.29
C ALA A 24 -12.42 -31.44 17.53
N GLU A 25 -12.67 -32.68 17.96
CA GLU A 25 -13.55 -32.99 19.11
C GLU A 25 -13.00 -32.49 20.45
N GLN A 26 -11.69 -32.31 20.55
CA GLN A 26 -11.05 -31.75 21.75
C GLN A 26 -11.14 -30.22 21.81
N ALA A 27 -11.58 -29.56 20.73
CA ALA A 27 -11.71 -28.12 20.70
C ALA A 27 -12.89 -27.66 21.56
N THR A 28 -12.65 -26.62 22.35
CA THR A 28 -13.70 -25.87 23.06
C THR A 28 -14.12 -24.67 22.21
N GLY A 29 -15.43 -24.50 22.00
CA GLY A 29 -15.99 -23.49 21.09
C GLY A 29 -15.97 -23.92 19.63
N GLY A 30 -16.32 -22.99 18.73
CA GLY A 30 -16.43 -23.29 17.29
C GLY A 30 -17.61 -24.20 16.95
N THR A 31 -17.70 -24.61 15.69
CA THR A 31 -18.76 -25.51 15.21
C THR A 31 -18.14 -26.80 14.69
N LEU A 32 -18.56 -27.91 15.28
CA LEU A 32 -18.18 -29.25 14.83
C LEU A 32 -19.03 -29.67 13.63
N THR A 33 -18.36 -30.13 12.58
CA THR A 33 -18.96 -30.73 11.39
C THR A 33 -18.38 -32.13 11.17
N THR A 34 -19.09 -32.93 10.38
CA THR A 34 -18.59 -34.25 9.94
C THR A 34 -18.20 -34.12 8.47
N THR A 35 -16.98 -34.53 8.15
CA THR A 35 -16.42 -34.51 6.81
C THR A 35 -17.03 -35.62 5.94
N SER A 36 -16.85 -35.56 4.63
CA SER A 36 -17.32 -36.59 3.70
C SER A 36 -16.71 -37.97 3.96
N ASP A 37 -15.52 -38.04 4.56
CA ASP A 37 -14.82 -39.26 4.96
C ASP A 37 -15.11 -39.68 6.42
N GLY A 38 -16.08 -39.05 7.09
CA GLY A 38 -16.55 -39.44 8.42
C GLY A 38 -15.75 -38.90 9.61
N ARG A 39 -14.69 -38.12 9.38
CA ARG A 39 -13.92 -37.45 10.43
C ARG A 39 -14.68 -36.24 10.99
N LYS A 40 -14.32 -35.80 12.19
CA LYS A 40 -14.80 -34.53 12.76
C LYS A 40 -13.88 -33.38 12.37
N ALA A 41 -14.48 -32.22 12.11
CA ALA A 41 -13.75 -30.98 11.83
C ALA A 41 -14.38 -29.82 12.62
N VAL A 42 -13.57 -28.85 13.03
CA VAL A 42 -14.02 -27.64 13.76
C VAL A 42 -13.76 -26.41 12.90
N GLY A 43 -14.74 -25.52 12.81
CA GLY A 43 -14.62 -24.28 12.06
C GLY A 43 -15.54 -23.18 12.55
N PHE A 44 -15.65 -22.11 11.76
CA PHE A 44 -16.55 -21.00 12.02
C PHE A 44 -17.71 -21.01 11.02
N PRO A 45 -18.96 -20.89 11.48
CA PRO A 45 -20.11 -20.65 10.62
C PRO A 45 -19.98 -19.35 9.81
N VAL A 46 -20.77 -19.23 8.75
CA VAL A 46 -20.96 -17.95 8.05
C VAL A 46 -21.60 -16.94 9.01
N MET A 47 -21.26 -15.66 8.84
CA MET A 47 -21.59 -14.54 9.71
C MET A 47 -20.98 -14.62 11.12
N THR A 48 -19.93 -15.42 11.32
CA THR A 48 -19.21 -15.43 12.60
C THR A 48 -18.50 -14.09 12.84
N PRO A 49 -18.71 -13.46 14.02
CA PRO A 49 -18.04 -12.22 14.43
C PRO A 49 -16.53 -12.38 14.69
N LEU A 50 -15.81 -11.25 14.68
CA LEU A 50 -14.35 -11.19 14.84
C LEU A 50 -13.83 -11.61 16.23
N GLU A 51 -14.67 -11.47 17.25
CA GLU A 51 -14.40 -11.82 18.65
C GLU A 51 -14.56 -13.32 18.94
N SER A 52 -15.12 -14.08 18.00
CA SER A 52 -15.33 -15.53 18.17
C SER A 52 -14.02 -16.29 18.23
N ARG A 53 -13.96 -17.32 19.08
CA ARG A 53 -12.78 -18.17 19.28
C ARG A 53 -13.19 -19.64 19.39
N TYR A 54 -12.29 -20.52 18.96
CA TYR A 54 -12.23 -21.90 19.47
C TYR A 54 -10.81 -22.22 19.91
N ALA A 55 -10.64 -23.18 20.82
CA ALA A 55 -9.35 -23.41 21.47
C ALA A 55 -9.14 -24.88 21.87
N TRP A 56 -7.89 -25.30 21.81
CA TRP A 56 -7.39 -26.50 22.47
C TRP A 56 -6.62 -26.07 23.71
N ASN A 57 -7.09 -26.49 24.90
CA ASN A 57 -6.45 -26.23 26.17
C ASN A 57 -5.73 -27.50 26.63
N TRP A 58 -4.46 -27.39 27.00
CA TRP A 58 -3.62 -28.54 27.34
C TRP A 58 -3.43 -28.66 28.85
N SER A 59 -3.55 -29.88 29.37
CA SER A 59 -3.23 -30.19 30.76
C SER A 59 -1.71 -30.20 31.00
N ALA A 60 -0.94 -30.59 29.98
CA ALA A 60 0.52 -30.49 29.94
C ALA A 60 0.91 -29.51 28.81
N PRO A 61 1.57 -28.38 29.12
CA PRO A 61 2.03 -27.42 28.11
C PRO A 61 3.00 -28.03 27.09
N LEU A 62 2.99 -27.53 25.85
CA LEU A 62 4.08 -27.76 24.90
C LEU A 62 5.37 -27.15 25.45
N ALA A 63 6.47 -27.92 25.42
CA ALA A 63 7.76 -27.44 25.87
C ALA A 63 8.30 -26.31 24.97
N PRO A 64 9.11 -25.38 25.52
CA PRO A 64 9.85 -24.42 24.72
C PRO A 64 10.76 -25.11 23.70
N GLY A 65 10.90 -24.53 22.51
CA GLY A 65 11.73 -25.08 21.43
C GLY A 65 11.01 -25.11 20.08
N TRP A 66 11.59 -25.87 19.15
CA TRP A 66 11.10 -26.03 17.79
C TRP A 66 10.12 -27.18 17.66
N TRP A 67 9.06 -26.93 16.89
CA TRP A 67 8.01 -27.86 16.58
C TRP A 67 7.71 -27.81 15.08
N GLU A 68 7.65 -28.99 14.46
CA GLU A 68 7.01 -29.20 13.16
C GLU A 68 5.51 -29.27 13.40
N VAL A 69 4.74 -28.47 12.67
CA VAL A 69 3.29 -28.39 12.82
C VAL A 69 2.60 -28.71 11.51
N THR A 70 1.68 -29.68 11.55
CA THR A 70 0.82 -30.02 10.42
C THR A 70 -0.63 -29.73 10.78
N VAL A 71 -1.24 -28.77 10.10
CA VAL A 71 -2.67 -28.47 10.20
C VAL A 71 -3.39 -29.21 9.08
N THR A 72 -4.30 -30.11 9.41
CA THR A 72 -5.12 -30.83 8.43
C THR A 72 -6.49 -30.17 8.32
N PHE A 73 -6.88 -29.80 7.11
CA PHE A 73 -8.17 -29.22 6.79
C PHE A 73 -9.07 -30.24 6.08
N SER A 74 -10.38 -30.03 6.15
CA SER A 74 -11.35 -30.74 5.31
C SER A 74 -12.03 -29.77 4.35
N PRO A 75 -11.53 -29.58 3.12
CA PRO A 75 -12.17 -28.69 2.16
C PRO A 75 -13.55 -29.22 1.77
N LEU A 76 -14.57 -28.36 1.85
CA LEU A 76 -15.93 -28.62 1.39
C LEU A 76 -16.25 -27.80 0.12
N ALA A 77 -17.28 -28.22 -0.61
CA ALA A 77 -17.74 -27.47 -1.77
C ALA A 77 -18.25 -26.08 -1.35
N GLY A 78 -17.72 -25.02 -1.97
CA GLY A 78 -18.06 -23.64 -1.64
C GLY A 78 -17.18 -23.00 -0.55
N ASP A 79 -16.26 -23.76 0.06
CA ASP A 79 -15.28 -23.18 0.97
C ASP A 79 -14.37 -22.18 0.25
N SER A 80 -14.02 -21.12 0.98
CA SER A 80 -13.01 -20.19 0.52
C SER A 80 -11.69 -20.92 0.29
N GLN A 81 -11.01 -20.57 -0.80
CA GLN A 81 -9.64 -20.99 -1.05
C GLN A 81 -8.64 -20.27 -0.11
N ARG A 82 -9.09 -19.20 0.58
CA ARG A 82 -8.28 -18.47 1.54
C ARG A 82 -8.57 -18.93 2.96
N GLN A 83 -7.52 -19.17 3.72
CA GLN A 83 -7.63 -19.51 5.13
C GLN A 83 -7.54 -18.23 5.98
N LEU A 84 -8.70 -17.67 6.31
CA LEU A 84 -8.83 -16.35 6.96
C LEU A 84 -8.95 -16.46 8.48
N ILE A 85 -8.04 -17.22 9.10
CA ILE A 85 -7.96 -17.39 10.54
C ILE A 85 -6.59 -16.97 11.06
N ASN A 86 -6.55 -16.57 12.33
CA ASN A 86 -5.31 -16.43 13.08
C ASN A 86 -5.23 -17.52 14.14
N PHE A 87 -4.04 -18.09 14.32
CA PHE A 87 -3.72 -18.80 15.55
C PHE A 87 -3.30 -17.80 16.62
N GLU A 88 -3.65 -18.07 17.87
CA GLU A 88 -3.17 -17.35 19.04
C GLU A 88 -2.54 -18.34 20.02
N SER A 89 -1.38 -17.99 20.57
CA SER A 89 -0.66 -18.72 21.62
C SER A 89 -0.49 -17.80 22.84
N GLY A 90 0.56 -17.98 23.65
CA GLY A 90 0.83 -17.21 24.87
C GLY A 90 0.75 -15.69 24.65
N HIS A 91 1.08 -15.25 23.44
CA HIS A 91 0.89 -13.89 22.94
C HIS A 91 -0.06 -13.83 21.72
N LYS A 92 -0.99 -12.86 21.69
CA LYS A 92 -2.05 -12.78 20.67
C LYS A 92 -1.85 -11.61 19.69
N PRO A 93 -2.05 -11.78 18.37
CA PRO A 93 -2.18 -13.02 17.59
C PRO A 93 -0.80 -13.62 17.23
N ALA A 94 -0.70 -14.95 17.18
CA ALA A 94 0.55 -15.67 16.97
C ALA A 94 0.85 -16.05 15.51
N ILE A 95 -0.19 -16.22 14.69
CA ILE A 95 -0.03 -16.60 13.27
C ILE A 95 -1.18 -15.97 12.47
N ASP A 96 -0.89 -15.22 11.41
CA ASP A 96 -1.92 -14.80 10.44
C ASP A 96 -1.84 -15.67 9.17
N LEU A 97 -2.75 -16.64 9.04
CA LEU A 97 -2.76 -17.55 7.88
C LEU A 97 -3.18 -16.85 6.59
N ASN A 98 -3.78 -15.66 6.63
CA ASN A 98 -4.14 -14.90 5.44
C ASN A 98 -2.93 -14.27 4.72
N GLU A 99 -1.78 -14.20 5.39
CA GLU A 99 -0.53 -13.66 4.83
C GLU A 99 0.46 -14.75 4.39
N ILE A 100 0.13 -16.01 4.62
CA ILE A 100 0.85 -17.15 4.04
C ILE A 100 0.42 -17.28 2.57
N ASP A 101 1.32 -17.78 1.71
CA ASP A 101 0.95 -18.18 0.36
C ASP A 101 -0.19 -19.21 0.40
N GLN A 102 -1.36 -18.81 -0.10
CA GLN A 102 -2.58 -19.62 -0.04
C GLN A 102 -2.48 -20.87 -0.92
N THR A 103 -1.52 -20.93 -1.87
CA THR A 103 -1.26 -22.15 -2.65
C THR A 103 -0.71 -23.28 -1.77
N LEU A 104 -0.10 -22.96 -0.63
CA LEU A 104 0.37 -23.93 0.37
C LEU A 104 -0.77 -24.46 1.24
N VAL A 105 -1.89 -23.74 1.29
CA VAL A 105 -3.05 -24.13 2.10
C VAL A 105 -3.97 -24.99 1.23
N ALA A 106 -3.71 -26.30 1.24
CA ALA A 106 -4.53 -27.30 0.55
C ALA A 106 -5.44 -28.05 1.56
N SER A 107 -5.46 -29.38 1.50
CA SER A 107 -6.00 -30.24 2.56
C SER A 107 -5.11 -30.30 3.80
N SER A 108 -3.87 -29.80 3.70
CA SER A 108 -2.94 -29.70 4.81
C SER A 108 -2.04 -28.47 4.63
N LEU A 109 -1.60 -27.90 5.75
CA LEU A 109 -0.56 -26.87 5.83
C LEU A 109 0.54 -27.38 6.77
N HIS A 110 1.78 -27.40 6.27
CA HIS A 110 2.97 -27.62 7.08
C HIS A 110 3.59 -26.27 7.45
N LEU A 111 4.01 -26.11 8.70
CA LEU A 111 4.72 -24.93 9.19
C LEU A 111 5.66 -25.27 10.34
N TRP A 112 6.57 -24.36 10.63
CA TRP A 112 7.47 -24.44 11.77
C TRP A 112 7.06 -23.45 12.85
N PHE A 113 7.00 -23.94 14.08
CA PHE A 113 6.67 -23.14 15.26
C PHE A 113 7.79 -23.21 16.27
N TYR A 114 8.25 -22.06 16.73
CA TYR A 114 9.16 -21.92 17.86
C TYR A 114 8.45 -21.19 18.99
N SER A 115 8.60 -21.68 20.22
CA SER A 115 8.24 -20.89 21.40
C SER A 115 9.41 -20.79 22.37
N SER A 116 9.62 -19.61 22.94
CA SER A 116 10.63 -19.42 24.00
C SER A 116 10.12 -19.80 25.38
N ALA A 117 8.83 -20.11 25.54
CA ALA A 117 8.18 -20.43 26.80
C ALA A 117 7.17 -21.58 26.63
N PRO A 118 6.70 -22.21 27.72
CA PRO A 118 5.71 -23.28 27.60
C PRO A 118 4.37 -22.75 27.10
N VAL A 119 3.85 -23.30 26.01
CA VAL A 119 2.54 -22.92 25.47
C VAL A 119 1.49 -23.84 26.08
N SER A 120 0.41 -23.31 26.66
CA SER A 120 -0.63 -24.10 27.36
C SER A 120 -1.95 -24.21 26.59
N ALA A 121 -2.13 -23.39 25.55
CA ALA A 121 -3.30 -23.46 24.69
C ALA A 121 -2.99 -22.90 23.30
N LEU A 122 -3.68 -23.45 22.30
CA LEU A 122 -3.76 -22.90 20.95
C LEU A 122 -5.19 -22.43 20.70
N LYS A 123 -5.36 -21.15 20.36
CA LYS A 123 -6.66 -20.56 20.03
C LYS A 123 -6.70 -20.24 18.55
N VAL A 124 -7.89 -20.28 17.98
CA VAL A 124 -8.14 -19.86 16.60
C VAL A 124 -9.21 -18.78 16.61
N ARG A 125 -9.02 -17.78 15.76
CA ARG A 125 -9.98 -16.71 15.52
C ARG A 125 -10.12 -16.39 14.05
N PRO A 126 -11.25 -15.84 13.60
CA PRO A 126 -11.31 -15.29 12.25
C PRO A 126 -10.47 -14.00 12.13
N SER A 127 -9.87 -13.78 10.95
CA SER A 127 -9.12 -12.55 10.60
C SER A 127 -10.05 -11.41 10.18
N ARG A 128 -11.27 -11.73 9.72
CA ARG A 128 -12.35 -10.79 9.36
C ARG A 128 -13.70 -11.46 9.57
N MET A 129 -14.79 -10.70 9.49
CA MET A 129 -16.14 -11.28 9.51
C MET A 129 -16.27 -12.39 8.45
N VAL A 130 -16.74 -13.57 8.87
CA VAL A 130 -16.77 -14.77 8.02
C VAL A 130 -17.95 -14.70 7.06
N GLN A 131 -17.76 -14.13 5.87
CA GLN A 131 -18.84 -14.01 4.86
C GLN A 131 -18.95 -15.22 3.92
N GLN A 132 -17.93 -16.09 3.92
CA GLN A 132 -17.88 -17.34 3.18
C GLN A 132 -17.37 -18.42 4.12
N PRO A 133 -17.84 -19.68 3.99
CA PRO A 133 -17.35 -20.77 4.81
C PRO A 133 -15.83 -20.95 4.59
N MET A 134 -15.11 -21.19 5.67
CA MET A 134 -13.67 -21.48 5.65
C MET A 134 -13.46 -22.96 5.88
N ARG A 135 -12.33 -23.49 5.38
CA ARG A 135 -12.01 -24.90 5.55
C ARG A 135 -11.88 -25.23 7.04
N PRO A 136 -12.73 -26.12 7.59
CA PRO A 136 -12.65 -26.51 8.98
C PRO A 136 -11.39 -27.36 9.23
N ILE A 137 -10.86 -27.25 10.45
CA ILE A 137 -9.67 -27.99 10.90
C ILE A 137 -10.10 -29.36 11.40
N VAL A 138 -9.53 -30.42 10.84
CA VAL A 138 -9.73 -31.80 11.30
C VAL A 138 -8.82 -32.09 12.48
N GLN A 139 -7.54 -31.77 12.33
CA GLN A 139 -6.54 -31.98 13.37
C GLN A 139 -5.34 -31.03 13.21
N ILE A 140 -4.60 -30.86 14.29
CA ILE A 140 -3.30 -30.18 14.31
C ILE A 140 -2.30 -31.11 15.00
N GLN A 141 -1.21 -31.44 14.32
CA GLN A 141 -0.15 -32.29 14.83
C GLN A 141 1.08 -31.44 15.12
N PHE A 142 1.66 -31.61 16.31
CA PHE A 142 2.93 -31.03 16.74
C PHE A 142 3.95 -32.15 16.92
N ARG A 143 5.11 -32.02 16.31
CA ARG A 143 6.25 -32.92 16.48
C ARG A 143 7.47 -32.12 16.90
N GLU A 144 8.07 -32.48 18.02
CA GLU A 144 9.27 -31.83 18.51
C GLU A 144 10.41 -31.98 17.49
N SER A 145 11.14 -30.90 17.25
CA SER A 145 12.23 -30.85 16.27
C SER A 145 13.35 -29.94 16.77
N LYS A 146 14.48 -29.88 16.04
CA LYS A 146 15.67 -29.12 16.46
C LYS A 146 15.80 -27.77 15.78
N THR A 147 15.50 -27.68 14.49
CA THR A 147 15.67 -26.46 13.68
C THR A 147 14.98 -26.63 12.32
N PRO A 148 14.40 -25.57 11.74
CA PRO A 148 13.81 -25.60 10.39
C PRO A 148 14.86 -25.54 9.26
N GLU A 149 16.11 -25.99 9.49
CA GLU A 149 17.22 -25.73 8.59
C GLU A 149 16.98 -26.30 7.18
N GLY A 150 16.99 -25.42 6.16
CA GLY A 150 16.70 -25.78 4.76
C GLY A 150 15.22 -25.83 4.40
N SER A 151 14.30 -25.61 5.35
CA SER A 151 12.86 -25.52 5.08
C SER A 151 12.50 -24.24 4.31
N ARG A 152 11.54 -24.35 3.41
CA ARG A 152 10.88 -23.21 2.73
C ARG A 152 9.48 -22.94 3.25
N ASP A 153 9.04 -23.70 4.24
CA ASP A 153 7.71 -23.58 4.82
C ASP A 153 7.61 -22.32 5.69
N PRO A 154 6.38 -21.86 6.00
CA PRO A 154 6.18 -20.78 6.95
C PRO A 154 6.86 -21.05 8.29
N ILE A 155 7.52 -20.04 8.85
CA ILE A 155 8.20 -20.10 10.16
C ILE A 155 7.55 -19.07 11.09
N LEU A 156 7.30 -19.48 12.33
CA LEU A 156 6.61 -18.69 13.33
C LEU A 156 7.34 -18.79 14.66
N LEU A 157 7.63 -17.64 15.26
CA LEU A 157 8.26 -17.56 16.57
C LEU A 157 7.31 -16.84 17.52
N ASP A 158 7.02 -17.47 18.65
CA ASP A 158 6.36 -16.88 19.80
C ASP A 158 7.39 -16.64 20.90
N LEU A 159 7.77 -15.38 21.10
CA LEU A 159 8.83 -15.00 22.02
C LEU A 159 8.24 -14.29 23.24
N GLU A 160 8.57 -14.78 24.42
CA GLU A 160 8.34 -14.19 25.74
C GLU A 160 9.60 -13.47 26.22
N PHE A 161 9.44 -12.26 26.77
CA PHE A 161 10.53 -11.42 27.28
C PHE A 161 10.35 -11.08 28.76
N SER A 162 11.45 -10.92 29.49
CA SER A 162 11.43 -10.37 30.85
C SER A 162 12.63 -9.46 31.08
N GLY A 163 12.39 -8.17 31.35
CA GLY A 163 13.40 -7.23 31.83
C GLY A 163 14.55 -6.91 30.85
N THR A 164 14.42 -7.23 29.57
CA THR A 164 15.44 -6.99 28.52
C THR A 164 14.89 -6.12 27.39
N ASN A 165 15.77 -5.45 26.66
CA ASN A 165 15.50 -4.76 25.40
C ASN A 165 16.29 -5.33 24.21
N GLU A 166 16.91 -6.50 24.40
CA GLU A 166 17.64 -7.25 23.38
C GLU A 166 17.38 -8.75 23.57
N ILE A 167 17.20 -9.47 22.47
CA ILE A 167 17.05 -10.92 22.48
C ILE A 167 17.76 -11.57 21.29
N ARG A 168 18.31 -12.77 21.53
CA ARG A 168 18.82 -13.65 20.48
C ARG A 168 17.70 -14.52 19.93
N LEU A 169 17.62 -14.61 18.61
CA LEU A 169 16.69 -15.47 17.90
C LEU A 169 17.26 -16.90 17.78
N PRO A 170 16.39 -17.92 17.69
CA PRO A 170 16.82 -19.30 17.47
C PRO A 170 17.57 -19.45 16.13
N ALA A 171 18.38 -20.51 16.01
CA ALA A 171 19.03 -20.84 14.74
C ALA A 171 18.01 -21.37 13.70
N GLY A 172 18.40 -21.39 12.43
CA GLY A 172 17.61 -21.96 11.33
C GLY A 172 16.71 -20.96 10.59
N LEU A 173 16.70 -19.68 10.96
CA LEU A 173 15.86 -18.69 10.31
C LEU A 173 16.35 -18.33 8.91
N SER A 174 15.41 -18.12 7.99
CA SER A 174 15.69 -17.73 6.60
C SER A 174 15.79 -16.22 6.42
N ALA A 175 16.62 -15.80 5.47
CA ALA A 175 16.53 -14.45 4.89
C ALA A 175 15.20 -14.27 4.16
N GLY A 176 14.70 -13.03 4.09
CA GLY A 176 13.47 -12.67 3.38
C GLY A 176 12.58 -11.74 4.17
N ASN A 177 11.29 -11.76 3.84
CA ASN A 177 10.29 -10.92 4.46
C ASN A 177 9.84 -11.49 5.82
N TRP A 178 9.81 -10.65 6.83
CA TRP A 178 9.34 -10.99 8.18
C TRP A 178 8.32 -9.96 8.66
N LYS A 179 7.29 -10.44 9.34
CA LYS A 179 6.31 -9.64 10.07
C LYS A 179 6.55 -9.80 11.56
N LEU A 180 6.66 -8.68 12.27
CA LEU A 180 6.95 -8.61 13.69
C LEU A 180 5.79 -7.91 14.41
N ILE A 181 5.24 -8.56 15.43
CA ILE A 181 4.09 -8.06 16.20
C ILE A 181 4.49 -7.99 17.67
N PRO A 182 5.02 -6.85 18.13
CA PRO A 182 5.38 -6.65 19.53
C PRO A 182 4.15 -6.52 20.44
N GLN A 183 4.24 -7.12 21.62
CA GLN A 183 3.27 -7.00 22.71
C GLN A 183 3.74 -5.96 23.72
N PHE A 184 3.30 -4.72 23.55
CA PHE A 184 3.60 -3.64 24.47
C PHE A 184 2.82 -3.81 25.78
N GLU A 185 3.45 -3.44 26.90
CA GLU A 185 2.76 -3.35 28.19
C GLU A 185 1.64 -2.29 28.17
N ASP A 186 1.94 -1.13 27.58
CA ASP A 186 0.95 -0.10 27.22
C ASP A 186 1.04 0.17 25.70
N PRO A 187 -0.04 -0.08 24.92
CA PRO A 187 -0.08 0.18 23.48
C PRO A 187 0.19 1.63 23.07
N LYS A 188 0.13 2.61 23.98
CA LYS A 188 0.51 4.01 23.73
C LYS A 188 2.02 4.21 23.61
N ASN A 189 2.81 3.26 24.09
CA ASN A 189 4.27 3.29 24.06
C ASN A 189 4.85 2.65 22.79
N ALA A 190 4.03 2.43 21.76
CA ALA A 190 4.45 1.91 20.46
C ALA A 190 5.17 3.00 19.64
N SER A 191 6.31 3.48 20.16
CA SER A 191 7.17 4.48 19.55
C SER A 191 8.64 4.14 19.85
N GLY A 192 9.55 4.69 19.05
CA GLY A 192 10.97 4.32 19.08
C GLY A 192 11.37 3.52 17.84
N SER A 193 12.42 2.71 17.98
CA SER A 193 13.07 1.94 16.93
C SER A 193 13.25 0.49 17.36
N LEU A 194 12.97 -0.41 16.43
CA LEU A 194 13.36 -1.80 16.47
C LEU A 194 14.56 -1.99 15.55
N VAL A 195 15.52 -2.78 15.99
CA VAL A 195 16.72 -3.17 15.26
C VAL A 195 16.72 -4.67 15.10
N VAL A 196 16.92 -5.15 13.88
CA VAL A 196 17.11 -6.56 13.56
C VAL A 196 18.52 -6.74 13.03
N THR A 197 19.30 -7.60 13.70
CA THR A 197 20.69 -7.90 13.35
C THR A 197 20.75 -9.27 12.66
N GLY A 198 21.33 -9.30 11.47
CA GLY A 198 21.59 -10.50 10.68
C GLY A 198 22.84 -11.26 11.14
N ASP A 199 23.01 -12.48 10.64
CA ASP A 199 24.11 -13.37 10.99
C ASP A 199 25.48 -12.96 10.45
N LYS A 200 25.52 -12.05 9.47
CA LYS A 200 26.77 -11.47 8.95
C LYS A 200 26.94 -10.01 9.37
N GLY A 201 26.12 -9.53 10.31
CA GLY A 201 26.19 -8.19 10.88
C GLY A 201 25.37 -7.14 10.14
N GLY A 202 24.57 -7.50 9.13
CA GLY A 202 23.62 -6.58 8.52
C GLY A 202 22.58 -6.09 9.55
N VAL A 203 22.21 -4.81 9.48
CA VAL A 203 21.31 -4.19 10.46
C VAL A 203 20.12 -3.54 9.75
N VAL A 204 18.92 -4.01 10.05
CA VAL A 204 17.67 -3.37 9.61
C VAL A 204 17.09 -2.58 10.78
N LYS A 205 16.83 -1.29 10.57
CA LYS A 205 16.19 -0.43 11.57
C LYS A 205 14.80 -0.02 11.09
N ALA A 206 13.79 -0.24 11.92
CA ALA A 206 12.40 0.10 11.63
C ALA A 206 11.81 0.89 12.82
N PRO A 207 10.89 1.85 12.59
CA PRO A 207 10.11 2.44 13.66
C PRO A 207 9.30 1.38 14.39
N LEU A 208 9.27 1.45 15.73
CA LEU A 208 8.38 0.61 16.52
C LEU A 208 6.93 0.97 16.24
N SER A 209 6.11 -0.06 16.08
CA SER A 209 4.67 0.05 15.89
C SER A 209 4.02 -1.27 16.32
N ARG A 210 2.69 -1.36 16.24
CA ARG A 210 1.96 -2.60 16.55
C ARG A 210 2.20 -3.73 15.54
N GLN A 211 2.70 -3.39 14.35
CA GLN A 211 3.01 -4.34 13.30
C GLN A 211 4.12 -3.77 12.42
N ILE A 212 5.24 -4.49 12.35
CA ILE A 212 6.43 -4.07 11.64
C ILE A 212 6.71 -5.10 10.56
N SER A 213 6.83 -4.66 9.32
CA SER A 213 7.23 -5.50 8.20
C SER A 213 8.68 -5.18 7.86
N ILE A 214 9.52 -6.19 7.74
CA ILE A 214 10.93 -6.03 7.35
C ILE A 214 11.31 -7.00 6.24
N PHE A 215 12.39 -6.68 5.55
CA PHE A 215 13.12 -7.60 4.69
C PHE A 215 14.57 -7.70 5.15
N THR A 216 15.06 -8.91 5.38
CA THR A 216 16.47 -9.16 5.68
C THR A 216 17.11 -9.94 4.54
N SER A 217 18.25 -9.46 4.03
CA SER A 217 19.09 -10.21 3.07
C SER A 217 19.90 -11.32 3.74
N GLU A 218 19.90 -11.34 5.08
CA GLU A 218 20.58 -12.28 5.95
C GLU A 218 19.60 -12.99 6.87
N SER A 219 20.02 -14.12 7.44
CA SER A 219 19.24 -14.81 8.47
C SER A 219 19.21 -13.94 9.73
N PRO A 220 18.03 -13.56 10.25
CA PRO A 220 17.94 -12.73 11.45
C PRO A 220 18.46 -13.51 12.67
N ARG A 221 19.23 -12.85 13.54
CA ARG A 221 19.89 -13.45 14.72
C ARG A 221 19.57 -12.77 16.03
N ALA A 222 19.28 -11.48 16.02
CA ALA A 222 18.94 -10.76 17.22
C ALA A 222 17.95 -9.64 16.91
N LEU A 223 17.18 -9.29 17.94
CA LEU A 223 16.34 -8.10 17.97
C LEU A 223 16.78 -7.23 19.12
N SER A 224 16.79 -5.92 18.93
CA SER A 224 16.91 -4.96 20.03
C SER A 224 16.02 -3.74 19.80
N TRP A 225 15.67 -3.04 20.87
CA TRP A 225 14.83 -1.84 20.82
C TRP A 225 15.23 -0.84 21.89
N ASP A 226 14.65 0.36 21.84
CA ASP A 226 14.94 1.42 22.82
C ASP A 226 14.66 0.96 24.25
N ALA A 227 15.62 1.16 25.16
CA ALA A 227 15.58 0.67 26.54
C ALA A 227 14.37 1.17 27.36
N GLY A 228 13.77 2.29 26.95
CA GLY A 228 12.56 2.84 27.58
C GLY A 228 11.27 2.12 27.20
N VAL A 229 11.28 1.26 26.17
CA VAL A 229 10.07 0.61 25.66
C VAL A 229 9.89 -0.77 26.27
N LYS A 230 8.74 -0.98 26.91
CA LYS A 230 8.37 -2.24 27.58
C LYS A 230 7.59 -3.15 26.63
N ILE A 231 8.23 -4.22 26.19
CA ILE A 231 7.66 -5.26 25.35
C ILE A 231 7.74 -6.57 26.14
N ASN A 232 6.61 -7.23 26.36
CA ASN A 232 6.50 -8.47 27.13
C ASN A 232 6.65 -9.73 26.26
N GLY A 233 6.50 -9.57 24.95
CA GLY A 233 6.70 -10.62 23.98
C GLY A 233 6.61 -10.12 22.55
N MET A 234 6.97 -10.97 21.59
CA MET A 234 6.88 -10.65 20.17
C MET A 234 6.59 -11.90 19.35
N ILE A 235 5.69 -11.73 18.39
CA ILE A 235 5.46 -12.73 17.36
C ILE A 235 6.27 -12.35 16.12
N LEU A 236 7.02 -13.31 15.58
CA LEU A 236 7.66 -13.18 14.28
C LEU A 236 7.08 -14.20 13.32
N GLN A 237 6.69 -13.74 12.14
CA GLN A 237 6.18 -14.58 11.07
C GLN A 237 7.03 -14.39 9.81
N TYR A 238 7.63 -15.47 9.32
CA TYR A 238 8.27 -15.49 8.01
C TYR A 238 7.20 -15.47 6.93
N ILE A 239 7.32 -14.52 6.02
CA ILE A 239 6.46 -14.40 4.86
C ILE A 239 7.12 -15.19 3.72
N THR A 240 6.44 -16.23 3.27
CA THR A 240 6.91 -17.08 2.17
C THR A 240 7.16 -16.24 0.91
N PRO A 241 8.26 -16.47 0.17
CA PRO A 241 8.59 -15.70 -1.01
C PRO A 241 7.42 -15.60 -2.00
N TYR A 242 7.09 -14.37 -2.39
CA TYR A 242 5.99 -14.10 -3.30
C TYR A 242 6.25 -14.66 -4.70
N SER A 243 5.30 -15.46 -5.18
CA SER A 243 5.25 -15.94 -6.56
C SER A 243 4.31 -15.05 -7.38
N PRO A 244 4.82 -14.23 -8.32
CA PRO A 244 3.98 -13.34 -9.11
C PRO A 244 3.09 -14.12 -10.09
N LYS A 245 1.92 -13.57 -10.41
CA LYS A 245 0.97 -14.19 -11.36
C LYS A 245 1.58 -14.28 -12.76
N ILE A 246 2.35 -13.28 -13.13
CA ILE A 246 3.21 -13.27 -14.32
C ILE A 246 4.62 -12.84 -13.94
N SER A 247 5.62 -13.38 -14.65
CA SER A 247 7.00 -12.98 -14.44
C SER A 247 7.23 -11.51 -14.82
N LEU A 248 8.02 -10.83 -14.01
CA LEU A 248 8.48 -9.48 -14.29
C LEU A 248 9.54 -9.52 -15.40
N LYS A 249 9.39 -8.63 -16.38
CA LYS A 249 10.27 -8.42 -17.52
C LYS A 249 10.50 -6.92 -17.64
N LEU A 250 11.57 -6.43 -17.06
CA LEU A 250 11.97 -5.03 -17.20
C LEU A 250 12.49 -4.80 -18.61
N GLU A 251 11.61 -4.30 -19.48
CA GLU A 251 11.91 -3.94 -20.86
C GLU A 251 11.46 -2.48 -21.10
N GLY A 252 12.16 -1.80 -22.00
CA GLY A 252 11.87 -0.41 -22.38
C GLY A 252 12.66 0.64 -21.60
N ASN A 253 12.62 1.86 -22.11
CA ASN A 253 13.20 3.04 -21.47
C ASN A 253 12.06 3.94 -20.98
N GLY A 254 12.18 4.45 -19.76
CA GLY A 254 11.17 5.34 -19.21
C GLY A 254 11.16 6.69 -19.92
N MET A 255 9.98 7.30 -19.99
CA MET A 255 9.83 8.67 -20.44
C MET A 255 10.07 9.61 -19.27
N ALA A 256 10.93 10.61 -19.46
CA ALA A 256 11.23 11.58 -18.42
C ALA A 256 10.09 12.59 -18.33
N ALA A 257 9.48 12.73 -17.14
CA ALA A 257 8.46 13.75 -16.89
C ALA A 257 9.02 15.18 -16.97
N ARG A 258 10.33 15.35 -16.73
CA ARG A 258 11.04 16.62 -16.82
C ARG A 258 12.51 16.41 -17.19
N ASP A 259 13.12 17.43 -17.78
CA ASP A 259 14.56 17.52 -18.02
C ASP A 259 15.13 18.67 -17.17
N GLU A 260 15.95 18.32 -16.19
CA GLU A 260 16.58 19.27 -15.27
C GLU A 260 17.75 20.03 -15.90
N ASN A 261 18.27 19.54 -17.02
CA ASN A 261 19.38 20.18 -17.75
C ASN A 261 18.89 21.16 -18.83
N GLN A 262 17.60 21.11 -19.18
CA GLN A 262 16.97 22.05 -20.10
C GLN A 262 16.05 23.00 -19.35
N THR A 263 16.13 24.29 -19.65
CA THR A 263 15.24 25.30 -19.09
C THR A 263 14.36 25.87 -20.20
N VAL A 264 13.07 25.98 -19.94
CA VAL A 264 12.13 26.75 -20.76
C VAL A 264 12.22 28.20 -20.32
N ARG A 265 12.35 29.12 -21.28
CA ARG A 265 12.29 30.57 -21.04
C ARG A 265 11.25 31.18 -21.95
N GLY A 266 10.35 31.98 -21.38
CA GLY A 266 9.39 32.79 -22.13
C GLY A 266 9.35 34.22 -21.64
N VAL A 267 8.71 35.10 -22.41
CA VAL A 267 8.60 36.53 -22.10
C VAL A 267 7.13 36.90 -22.00
N LEU A 268 6.77 37.49 -20.85
CA LEU A 268 5.48 38.07 -20.57
C LEU A 268 5.61 39.60 -20.59
N ILE A 269 4.73 40.29 -21.28
CA ILE A 269 4.66 41.76 -21.30
C ILE A 269 3.34 42.18 -20.66
N MET A 270 3.42 42.98 -19.59
CA MET A 270 2.25 43.56 -18.93
C MET A 270 2.14 45.04 -19.27
N LYS A 271 0.97 45.47 -19.74
CA LYS A 271 0.68 46.87 -20.07
C LYS A 271 -0.42 47.41 -19.17
N GLY A 272 -0.29 48.66 -18.77
CA GLY A 272 -1.25 49.40 -17.95
C GLY A 272 -1.11 50.90 -18.18
N ALA A 273 -1.89 51.71 -17.45
CA ALA A 273 -1.80 53.17 -17.53
C ALA A 273 -0.47 53.72 -16.98
N GLN A 274 0.21 52.94 -16.14
CA GLN A 274 1.54 53.22 -15.59
C GLN A 274 2.39 51.96 -15.69
N PRO A 275 3.73 52.07 -15.67
CA PRO A 275 4.61 50.92 -15.61
C PRO A 275 4.32 50.02 -14.41
N ILE A 276 4.30 48.70 -14.64
CA ILE A 276 3.92 47.70 -13.64
C ILE A 276 5.19 47.19 -12.97
N ALA A 277 5.37 47.49 -11.69
CA ALA A 277 6.54 47.06 -10.93
C ALA A 277 6.40 45.65 -10.32
N GLU A 278 5.16 45.22 -10.06
CA GLU A 278 4.85 43.94 -9.42
C GLU A 278 5.12 42.75 -10.35
N LEU A 279 5.72 41.69 -9.81
CA LEU A 279 5.91 40.43 -10.51
C LEU A 279 4.56 39.70 -10.69
N PRO A 280 4.38 38.91 -11.76
CA PRO A 280 3.26 37.98 -11.87
C PRO A 280 3.21 37.02 -10.68
N ILE A 281 2.01 36.81 -10.12
CA ILE A 281 1.81 35.93 -8.96
C ILE A 281 1.26 34.60 -9.43
N LEU A 282 1.89 33.49 -9.04
CA LEU A 282 1.31 32.17 -9.22
C LEU A 282 0.30 31.90 -8.11
N PRO A 283 -1.01 31.76 -8.43
CA PRO A 283 -2.02 31.51 -7.41
C PRO A 283 -1.82 30.13 -6.77
N ILE A 284 -2.44 29.87 -5.62
CA ILE A 284 -2.27 28.59 -4.91
C ILE A 284 -2.84 27.42 -5.72
N LEU A 285 -4.05 27.59 -6.24
CA LEU A 285 -4.64 26.73 -7.28
C LEU A 285 -4.78 27.51 -8.59
N PRO A 286 -4.85 26.83 -9.74
CA PRO A 286 -4.98 27.49 -11.03
C PRO A 286 -6.17 28.45 -11.07
N ASN A 287 -6.05 29.57 -11.79
CA ASN A 287 -7.11 30.56 -12.00
C ASN A 287 -7.77 31.06 -10.71
N GLY A 288 -7.03 31.04 -9.58
CA GLY A 288 -7.55 31.51 -8.29
C GLY A 288 -8.63 30.63 -7.68
N LYS A 289 -8.74 29.36 -8.08
CA LYS A 289 -9.66 28.42 -7.42
C LYS A 289 -9.32 28.28 -5.94
N LYS A 290 -10.34 27.99 -5.13
CA LYS A 290 -10.21 27.88 -3.67
C LYS A 290 -9.94 26.45 -3.21
N VAL A 291 -10.59 25.50 -3.86
CA VAL A 291 -10.55 24.07 -3.54
C VAL A 291 -10.27 23.25 -4.80
N ALA A 292 -9.50 22.18 -4.67
CA ALA A 292 -9.34 21.19 -5.73
C ALA A 292 -10.24 19.98 -5.47
N VAL A 293 -10.87 19.46 -6.52
CA VAL A 293 -11.71 18.26 -6.47
C VAL A 293 -11.05 17.19 -7.30
N VAL A 294 -10.75 16.07 -6.67
CA VAL A 294 -10.04 14.95 -7.28
C VAL A 294 -10.80 13.66 -7.03
N THR A 295 -10.79 12.78 -8.01
CA THR A 295 -11.34 11.43 -7.86
C THR A 295 -10.43 10.40 -8.49
N SER A 296 -10.41 9.19 -7.92
CA SER A 296 -9.67 8.09 -8.50
C SER A 296 -10.34 6.72 -8.36
N TRP A 297 -9.95 5.83 -9.26
CA TRP A 297 -10.59 4.54 -9.46
C TRP A 297 -9.54 3.46 -9.70
N ASP A 298 -9.62 2.38 -8.94
CA ASP A 298 -8.60 1.32 -8.95
C ASP A 298 -9.01 0.11 -9.80
N ASP A 299 -8.01 -0.71 -10.10
CA ASP A 299 -8.06 -2.00 -10.81
C ASP A 299 -8.32 -1.97 -12.31
N GLY A 300 -8.90 -0.90 -12.85
CA GLY A 300 -9.08 -0.76 -14.29
C GLY A 300 -10.09 -1.74 -14.87
N VAL A 301 -11.20 -1.99 -14.17
CA VAL A 301 -12.26 -2.95 -14.56
C VAL A 301 -13.14 -2.41 -15.69
N GLU A 302 -13.95 -3.25 -16.36
CA GLU A 302 -14.79 -2.81 -17.50
C GLU A 302 -15.74 -1.64 -17.16
N SER A 303 -16.29 -1.61 -15.94
CA SER A 303 -17.19 -0.54 -15.48
C SER A 303 -16.50 0.82 -15.32
N ASP A 304 -15.17 0.89 -15.33
CA ASP A 304 -14.44 2.15 -15.30
C ASP A 304 -14.68 2.98 -16.56
N MET A 305 -14.94 2.33 -17.70
CA MET A 305 -15.29 3.05 -18.93
C MET A 305 -16.68 3.70 -18.84
N GLN A 306 -17.62 3.12 -18.09
CA GLN A 306 -18.90 3.76 -17.81
C GLN A 306 -18.71 4.92 -16.84
N CYS A 307 -17.94 4.70 -15.76
CA CYS A 307 -17.62 5.73 -14.78
C CYS A 307 -16.94 6.94 -15.43
N SER A 308 -15.98 6.74 -16.34
CA SER A 308 -15.30 7.84 -17.03
C SER A 308 -16.27 8.69 -17.87
N LYS A 309 -17.22 8.07 -18.57
CA LYS A 309 -18.24 8.82 -19.32
C LYS A 309 -19.10 9.68 -18.39
N ILE A 310 -19.52 9.12 -17.27
CA ILE A 310 -20.33 9.82 -16.26
C ILE A 310 -19.53 10.98 -15.66
N LEU A 311 -18.29 10.73 -15.18
CA LEU A 311 -17.42 11.78 -14.65
C LEU A 311 -17.27 12.95 -15.63
N ASN A 312 -17.00 12.65 -16.91
CA ASN A 312 -16.87 13.67 -17.95
C ASN A 312 -18.16 14.49 -18.13
N GLN A 313 -19.33 13.85 -18.15
CA GLN A 313 -20.64 14.53 -18.25
C GLN A 313 -20.90 15.48 -17.06
N HIS A 314 -20.44 15.08 -15.88
CA HIS A 314 -20.52 15.86 -14.65
C HIS A 314 -19.38 16.89 -14.52
N GLY A 315 -18.45 16.97 -15.48
CA GLY A 315 -17.35 17.95 -15.50
C GLY A 315 -16.16 17.60 -14.60
N TYR A 316 -16.04 16.34 -14.18
CA TYR A 316 -14.91 15.82 -13.43
C TYR A 316 -13.81 15.32 -14.37
N LYS A 317 -12.58 15.36 -13.85
CA LYS A 317 -11.45 14.60 -14.36
C LYS A 317 -11.06 13.57 -13.30
N GLY A 318 -11.02 12.30 -13.68
CA GLY A 318 -10.69 11.18 -12.81
C GLY A 318 -9.30 10.61 -13.11
N THR A 319 -8.71 9.97 -12.11
CA THR A 319 -7.46 9.19 -12.25
C THR A 319 -7.78 7.71 -12.16
N PHE A 320 -7.44 6.93 -13.18
CA PHE A 320 -7.74 5.50 -13.23
C PHE A 320 -6.44 4.71 -13.12
N PHE A 321 -6.29 3.99 -12.01
CA PHE A 321 -5.11 3.19 -11.68
C PHE A 321 -5.28 1.77 -12.23
N VAL A 322 -4.52 1.45 -13.29
CA VAL A 322 -4.62 0.17 -13.98
C VAL A 322 -3.46 -0.75 -13.65
N ASN A 323 -3.69 -2.07 -13.67
CA ASN A 323 -2.65 -3.10 -13.58
C ASN A 323 -2.56 -3.92 -14.88
N GLU A 324 -1.66 -4.91 -14.95
CA GLU A 324 -1.47 -5.70 -16.19
C GLU A 324 -2.74 -6.47 -16.62
N PHE A 325 -3.57 -6.87 -15.64
CA PHE A 325 -4.78 -7.65 -15.88
C PHE A 325 -6.00 -6.79 -16.20
N SER A 326 -5.88 -5.47 -16.12
CA SER A 326 -6.95 -4.51 -16.36
C SER A 326 -7.55 -4.63 -17.77
N PRO A 327 -8.88 -4.79 -17.89
CA PRO A 327 -9.59 -4.61 -19.15
C PRO A 327 -9.44 -3.20 -19.75
N VAL A 328 -9.46 -2.14 -18.93
CA VAL A 328 -9.23 -0.75 -19.37
C VAL A 328 -7.90 -0.62 -20.09
N ARG A 329 -6.82 -1.15 -19.51
CA ARG A 329 -5.49 -1.11 -20.12
C ARG A 329 -5.46 -1.74 -21.51
N LYS A 330 -6.26 -2.78 -21.75
CA LYS A 330 -6.29 -3.51 -23.03
C LYS A 330 -7.17 -2.86 -24.08
N LYS A 331 -8.14 -2.02 -23.71
CA LYS A 331 -9.22 -1.58 -24.61
C LYS A 331 -9.44 -0.07 -24.66
N TYR A 332 -9.30 0.63 -23.54
CA TYR A 332 -9.92 1.96 -23.37
C TYR A 332 -8.94 3.08 -23.03
N LEU A 333 -7.63 2.85 -22.99
CA LEU A 333 -6.62 3.87 -22.63
C LEU A 333 -6.85 5.20 -23.39
N GLY A 334 -6.74 5.16 -24.72
CA GLY A 334 -6.90 6.37 -25.55
C GLY A 334 -8.34 6.90 -25.61
N GLU A 335 -9.36 6.09 -25.30
CA GLU A 335 -10.74 6.58 -25.20
C GLU A 335 -10.94 7.39 -23.92
N MET A 336 -10.37 6.93 -22.81
CA MET A 336 -10.45 7.60 -21.51
C MET A 336 -9.63 8.89 -21.48
N GLU A 337 -8.45 8.92 -22.11
CA GLU A 337 -7.69 10.16 -22.28
C GLU A 337 -8.45 11.22 -23.08
N LYS A 338 -9.18 10.82 -24.14
CA LYS A 338 -10.04 11.75 -24.90
C LYS A 338 -11.19 12.33 -24.06
N LEU A 339 -11.59 11.64 -23.00
CA LEU A 339 -12.56 12.14 -22.02
C LEU A 339 -11.90 13.02 -20.94
N GLY A 340 -10.58 13.27 -21.02
CA GLY A 340 -9.84 14.07 -20.04
C GLY A 340 -9.50 13.31 -18.76
N MET A 341 -9.52 11.98 -18.79
CA MET A 341 -9.13 11.15 -17.66
C MET A 341 -7.63 10.87 -17.68
N GLU A 342 -7.02 10.81 -16.50
CA GLU A 342 -5.65 10.34 -16.35
C GLU A 342 -5.64 8.81 -16.21
N ILE A 343 -4.74 8.16 -16.96
CA ILE A 343 -4.39 6.76 -16.76
C ILE A 343 -3.12 6.70 -15.93
N ALA A 344 -3.16 5.95 -14.84
CA ALA A 344 -2.10 5.87 -13.84
C ALA A 344 -1.79 4.42 -13.44
N SER A 345 -0.72 4.22 -12.67
CA SER A 345 -0.16 2.90 -12.39
C SER A 345 -0.68 2.27 -11.10
N HIS A 346 -0.94 0.96 -11.13
CA HIS A 346 -1.36 0.15 -9.98
C HIS A 346 -0.55 -1.15 -9.79
N SER A 347 0.75 -1.11 -10.10
CA SER A 347 1.69 -2.26 -10.19
C SER A 347 1.31 -3.33 -11.22
N VAL A 348 2.25 -4.20 -11.60
CA VAL A 348 2.00 -5.25 -12.61
C VAL A 348 1.02 -6.30 -12.06
N ASN A 349 1.36 -6.96 -10.97
CA ASN A 349 0.65 -8.14 -10.46
C ASN A 349 -0.39 -7.86 -9.37
N HIS A 350 -0.49 -6.59 -8.94
CA HIS A 350 -1.28 -6.17 -7.79
C HIS A 350 -0.89 -6.90 -6.47
N PRO A 351 0.41 -6.97 -6.09
CA PRO A 351 0.83 -7.56 -4.82
C PRO A 351 0.69 -6.59 -3.64
N ARG A 352 0.67 -7.11 -2.41
CA ARG A 352 0.89 -6.29 -1.21
C ARG A 352 2.36 -5.95 -1.12
N GLY A 353 2.74 -4.69 -1.34
CA GLY A 353 4.15 -4.28 -1.45
C GLY A 353 5.00 -4.65 -0.23
N TRP A 354 4.42 -4.63 0.98
CA TRP A 354 5.11 -4.96 2.23
C TRP A 354 5.38 -6.45 2.46
N LEU A 355 4.84 -7.34 1.62
CA LEU A 355 4.98 -8.79 1.73
C LEU A 355 5.96 -9.39 0.69
N ILE A 356 6.59 -8.55 -0.13
CA ILE A 356 7.48 -9.01 -1.21
C ILE A 356 8.86 -8.38 -1.06
N SER A 357 9.87 -8.92 -1.76
CA SER A 357 11.23 -8.40 -1.61
C SER A 357 11.36 -6.96 -2.17
N PRO A 358 12.29 -6.14 -1.65
CA PRO A 358 12.53 -4.77 -2.13
C PRO A 358 12.72 -4.68 -3.64
N GLN A 359 13.47 -5.62 -4.21
CA GLN A 359 13.74 -5.67 -5.65
C GLN A 359 12.47 -6.02 -6.44
N GLN A 360 11.70 -7.03 -6.02
CA GLN A 360 10.45 -7.36 -6.68
C GLN A 360 9.46 -6.19 -6.64
N TRP A 361 9.32 -5.50 -5.51
CA TRP A 361 8.44 -4.33 -5.41
C TRP A 361 8.86 -3.18 -6.32
N LYS A 362 10.16 -2.88 -6.37
CA LYS A 362 10.70 -1.89 -7.31
C LYS A 362 10.36 -2.25 -8.76
N ASP A 363 10.50 -3.52 -9.12
CA ASP A 363 10.27 -4.01 -10.48
C ASP A 363 8.77 -4.02 -10.84
N GLU A 364 7.89 -4.40 -9.90
CA GLU A 364 6.43 -4.31 -10.00
C GLU A 364 5.96 -2.89 -10.31
N CYS A 365 6.53 -1.89 -9.62
CA CYS A 365 6.24 -0.48 -9.87
C CYS A 365 6.80 -0.03 -11.23
N LEU A 366 8.10 -0.23 -11.45
CA LEU A 366 8.78 0.31 -12.63
C LEU A 366 8.23 -0.30 -13.93
N GLN A 367 8.08 -1.63 -14.00
CA GLN A 367 7.66 -2.30 -15.22
C GLN A 367 6.28 -1.83 -15.69
N LEU A 368 5.31 -1.68 -14.78
CA LEU A 368 4.01 -1.20 -15.18
C LEU A 368 4.08 0.24 -15.70
N ARG A 369 4.88 1.11 -15.06
CA ARG A 369 5.09 2.48 -15.58
C ARG A 369 5.60 2.43 -17.01
N LEU A 370 6.70 1.72 -17.25
CA LEU A 370 7.33 1.63 -18.58
C LEU A 370 6.34 1.13 -19.63
N SER A 371 5.56 0.11 -19.29
CA SER A 371 4.58 -0.46 -20.21
C SER A 371 3.41 0.47 -20.51
N LEU A 372 2.95 1.25 -19.53
CA LEU A 372 1.92 2.27 -19.74
C LEU A 372 2.47 3.43 -20.58
N GLU A 373 3.67 3.91 -20.29
CA GLU A 373 4.33 4.98 -21.07
C GLU A 373 4.51 4.56 -22.54
N GLN A 374 4.89 3.31 -22.80
CA GLN A 374 4.98 2.77 -24.15
C GLN A 374 3.61 2.75 -24.86
N SER A 375 2.53 2.48 -24.13
CA SER A 375 1.18 2.39 -24.70
C SER A 375 0.53 3.77 -24.92
N LEU A 376 0.80 4.72 -24.03
CA LEU A 376 0.22 6.06 -24.02
C LEU A 376 1.04 7.07 -24.84
N GLY A 377 2.36 6.86 -24.95
CA GLY A 377 3.27 7.77 -25.63
C GLY A 377 3.61 9.03 -24.85
N HIS A 378 3.38 9.05 -23.53
CA HIS A 378 3.76 10.11 -22.62
C HIS A 378 4.13 9.56 -21.23
N PRO A 379 4.80 10.35 -20.36
CA PRO A 379 5.16 9.93 -19.00
C PRO A 379 3.95 9.62 -18.11
N VAL A 380 4.08 8.63 -17.22
CA VAL A 380 3.08 8.27 -16.20
C VAL A 380 3.62 8.59 -14.81
N ILE A 381 3.01 9.58 -14.14
CA ILE A 381 3.56 10.18 -12.91
C ILE A 381 2.79 9.83 -11.63
N SER A 382 1.60 9.24 -11.74
CA SER A 382 0.73 8.94 -10.61
C SER A 382 0.67 7.44 -10.33
N PHE A 383 0.56 7.11 -9.04
CA PHE A 383 0.46 5.74 -8.55
C PHE A 383 -0.62 5.59 -7.46
N ALA A 384 -1.15 4.39 -7.31
CA ALA A 384 -1.90 3.97 -6.13
C ALA A 384 -1.34 2.63 -5.67
N TYR A 385 -1.14 2.46 -4.36
CA TYR A 385 -0.63 1.21 -3.81
C TYR A 385 -1.75 0.16 -3.80
N PRO A 386 -1.54 -1.03 -4.39
CA PRO A 386 -2.44 -2.15 -4.19
C PRO A 386 -2.56 -2.47 -2.70
N PHE A 387 -3.80 -2.60 -2.22
CA PHE A 387 -4.12 -2.87 -0.81
C PHE A 387 -3.60 -1.82 0.19
N ASP A 388 -3.49 -0.56 -0.24
CA ASP A 388 -2.96 0.56 0.56
C ASP A 388 -1.42 0.54 0.74
N TYR A 389 -0.87 1.69 1.12
CA TYR A 389 0.52 1.84 1.51
C TYR A 389 0.72 1.34 2.94
N VAL A 390 1.57 0.32 3.08
CA VAL A 390 2.08 -0.14 4.37
C VAL A 390 3.60 -0.10 4.29
N PRO A 391 4.29 0.64 5.17
CA PRO A 391 5.74 0.70 5.13
C PRO A 391 6.35 -0.65 5.48
N ALA A 392 7.47 -0.98 4.83
CA ALA A 392 8.27 -2.14 5.16
C ALA A 392 9.74 -1.84 4.96
N TYR A 393 10.58 -2.34 5.88
CA TYR A 393 11.93 -1.82 6.04
C TYR A 393 13.00 -2.83 5.65
N ASP A 394 13.97 -2.40 4.86
CA ASP A 394 15.23 -3.11 4.67
C ASP A 394 16.39 -2.28 5.24
N ILE A 395 17.63 -2.64 4.91
CA ILE A 395 18.83 -1.93 5.39
C ILE A 395 18.88 -0.45 4.96
N GLU A 396 18.13 -0.07 3.92
CA GLU A 396 18.08 1.31 3.40
C GLU A 396 16.81 2.07 3.85
N GLY A 397 16.01 1.49 4.75
CA GLY A 397 14.77 2.07 5.27
C GLY A 397 13.52 1.55 4.55
N ASP A 398 12.48 2.38 4.45
CA ASP A 398 11.19 1.96 3.89
C ASP A 398 11.28 1.69 2.38
N TYR A 399 11.40 0.41 2.01
CA TYR A 399 11.55 0.01 0.62
C TYR A 399 10.26 0.14 -0.18
N VAL A 400 9.08 0.19 0.46
CA VAL A 400 7.80 0.34 -0.24
C VAL A 400 7.70 1.74 -0.85
N LEU A 401 7.99 2.76 -0.04
CA LEU A 401 8.09 4.14 -0.50
C LEU A 401 9.23 4.34 -1.51
N ARG A 402 10.42 3.79 -1.20
CA ARG A 402 11.59 3.90 -2.11
C ARG A 402 11.35 3.22 -3.45
N GLY A 403 10.61 2.11 -3.51
CA GLY A 403 10.24 1.43 -4.74
C GLY A 403 9.42 2.31 -5.67
N ALA A 404 8.33 2.92 -5.15
CA ALA A 404 7.51 3.87 -5.90
C ALA A 404 8.32 5.11 -6.34
N ARG A 405 9.17 5.64 -5.46
CA ARG A 405 10.04 6.78 -5.77
C ARG A 405 11.05 6.47 -6.88
N SER A 406 11.73 5.33 -6.76
CA SER A 406 12.75 4.89 -7.72
C SER A 406 12.14 4.52 -9.07
N ALA A 407 10.87 4.12 -9.09
CA ALA A 407 10.13 3.93 -10.32
C ALA A 407 9.92 5.23 -11.08
N GLY A 408 9.95 6.40 -10.42
CA GLY A 408 9.85 7.73 -11.04
C GLY A 408 8.51 8.43 -10.87
N TYR A 409 7.61 7.91 -10.02
CA TYR A 409 6.33 8.57 -9.74
C TYR A 409 6.52 9.87 -8.97
N TRP A 410 5.68 10.85 -9.28
CA TRP A 410 5.63 12.15 -8.57
C TRP A 410 4.60 12.14 -7.45
N SER A 411 3.58 11.28 -7.57
CA SER A 411 2.53 11.16 -6.57
C SER A 411 2.11 9.70 -6.41
N ALA A 412 1.75 9.33 -5.19
CA ALA A 412 1.13 8.06 -4.91
C ALA A 412 0.11 8.17 -3.79
N ARG A 413 -1.12 7.68 -4.00
CA ARG A 413 -2.17 7.77 -2.99
C ARG A 413 -2.32 6.52 -2.14
N THR A 414 -2.76 6.74 -0.92
CA THR A 414 -3.10 5.74 0.10
C THR A 414 -4.62 5.64 0.26
N ALA A 415 -5.10 4.71 1.08
CA ALA A 415 -6.49 4.63 1.54
C ALA A 415 -6.73 5.39 2.85
N ALA A 416 -5.68 6.04 3.41
CA ALA A 416 -5.81 6.83 4.63
C ALA A 416 -6.76 8.02 4.39
N ALA A 417 -7.69 8.20 5.34
CA ALA A 417 -8.66 9.30 5.32
C ALA A 417 -8.15 10.47 6.17
N ARG A 418 -7.61 11.52 5.52
CA ARG A 418 -7.13 12.76 6.16
C ARG A 418 -7.36 13.95 5.24
N GLU A 419 -7.59 15.11 5.85
CA GLU A 419 -7.68 16.37 5.14
C GLU A 419 -6.30 16.82 4.68
N GLU A 420 -6.21 17.31 3.45
CA GLU A 420 -4.96 17.77 2.85
C GLU A 420 -5.16 19.10 2.11
N THR A 421 -4.07 19.84 1.92
CA THR A 421 -4.02 21.00 1.01
C THR A 421 -2.94 20.77 -0.03
N ILE A 422 -3.00 21.51 -1.14
CA ILE A 422 -2.03 21.34 -2.23
C ILE A 422 -0.57 21.57 -1.81
N ASN A 423 -0.36 22.35 -0.75
CA ASN A 423 0.96 22.58 -0.17
C ASN A 423 1.22 21.75 1.10
N GLY A 424 0.20 21.07 1.63
CA GLY A 424 0.21 20.40 2.94
C GLY A 424 0.77 18.98 2.94
N TYR A 425 0.82 18.29 1.80
CA TYR A 425 1.30 16.91 1.75
C TYR A 425 2.77 16.83 2.17
N ALA A 426 3.04 16.14 3.29
CA ALA A 426 4.38 15.91 3.82
C ALA A 426 5.22 15.02 2.90
N GLU A 427 4.60 13.97 2.36
CA GLU A 427 5.22 13.01 1.45
C GLU A 427 4.29 12.80 0.23
N PRO A 428 4.68 13.28 -0.97
CA PRO A 428 3.92 13.12 -2.21
C PRO A 428 3.50 11.69 -2.55
N LEU A 429 4.30 10.71 -2.13
CA LEU A 429 4.08 9.30 -2.40
C LEU A 429 3.30 8.58 -1.29
N THR A 430 2.73 9.33 -0.35
CA THR A 430 1.77 8.81 0.64
C THR A 430 0.59 9.78 0.77
N LEU A 431 0.08 10.25 -0.36
CA LEU A 431 -1.04 11.17 -0.45
C LEU A 431 -2.29 10.57 0.23
N SER A 432 -2.83 11.26 1.22
CA SER A 432 -4.10 10.90 1.85
C SER A 432 -5.29 11.27 0.94
N THR A 433 -6.42 10.62 1.17
CA THR A 433 -7.71 10.98 0.56
C THR A 433 -8.67 11.41 1.66
N ASN A 434 -9.85 11.93 1.33
CA ASN A 434 -10.91 12.17 2.30
C ASN A 434 -11.74 10.91 2.58
N GLY A 435 -11.78 9.97 1.63
CA GLY A 435 -12.49 8.72 1.84
C GLY A 435 -12.87 7.95 0.59
N HIS A 436 -13.50 6.81 0.84
CA HIS A 436 -14.12 5.99 -0.18
C HIS A 436 -15.46 6.60 -0.63
N PHE A 437 -15.83 6.47 -1.91
CA PHE A 437 -17.07 7.06 -2.45
C PHE A 437 -18.36 6.49 -1.81
N LEU A 438 -18.29 5.28 -1.23
CA LEU A 438 -19.39 4.65 -0.48
C LEU A 438 -19.52 5.13 0.96
N GLN A 439 -18.72 6.11 1.40
CA GLN A 439 -18.99 6.78 2.67
C GLN A 439 -20.32 7.53 2.62
N SER A 440 -20.92 7.78 3.78
CA SER A 440 -22.17 8.55 3.85
C SER A 440 -21.97 9.98 3.30
N PHE A 441 -23.01 10.53 2.69
CA PHE A 441 -22.99 11.93 2.21
C PHE A 441 -22.61 12.91 3.31
N GLU A 442 -23.07 12.69 4.54
CA GLU A 442 -22.68 13.51 5.70
C GLU A 442 -21.16 13.59 5.89
N LYS A 443 -20.44 12.47 5.76
CA LYS A 443 -18.97 12.46 5.90
C LYS A 443 -18.30 13.15 4.73
N LEU A 444 -18.76 12.89 3.52
CA LEU A 444 -18.21 13.53 2.32
C LEU A 444 -18.48 15.05 2.31
N ASP A 445 -19.62 15.48 2.82
CA ASP A 445 -19.93 16.90 3.03
C ASP A 445 -19.00 17.55 4.05
N ALA A 446 -18.77 16.88 5.18
CA ALA A 446 -17.86 17.38 6.20
C ALA A 446 -16.44 17.58 5.61
N SER A 447 -15.94 16.61 4.84
CA SER A 447 -14.66 16.73 4.15
C SER A 447 -14.66 17.80 3.07
N TRP A 448 -15.74 17.94 2.28
CA TRP A 448 -15.88 19.03 1.32
C TRP A 448 -15.80 20.41 2.01
N GLN A 449 -16.51 20.60 3.13
CA GLN A 449 -16.47 21.85 3.88
C GLN A 449 -15.09 22.11 4.50
N ALA A 450 -14.44 21.06 5.03
CA ALA A 450 -13.09 21.16 5.56
C ALA A 450 -12.07 21.56 4.48
N ALA A 451 -12.17 20.99 3.27
CA ALA A 451 -11.33 21.37 2.14
C ALA A 451 -11.64 22.80 1.65
N HIS A 452 -12.91 23.18 1.57
CA HIS A 452 -13.33 24.50 1.10
C HIS A 452 -12.91 25.67 2.01
N THR A 453 -12.78 25.41 3.31
CA THR A 453 -12.37 26.42 4.31
C THR A 453 -10.85 26.58 4.41
N GLN A 454 -10.09 25.66 3.84
CA GLN A 454 -8.63 25.71 3.81
C GLN A 454 -8.13 26.32 2.50
N GLU A 455 -7.12 27.18 2.59
CA GLU A 455 -6.50 27.76 1.41
C GLU A 455 -5.79 26.67 0.58
N GLY A 456 -6.29 26.41 -0.63
CA GLY A 456 -5.80 25.32 -1.46
C GLY A 456 -6.15 23.93 -0.94
N GLY A 457 -7.24 23.80 -0.17
CA GLY A 457 -7.73 22.51 0.30
C GLY A 457 -8.07 21.57 -0.85
N VAL A 458 -7.94 20.27 -0.60
CA VAL A 458 -8.17 19.22 -1.59
C VAL A 458 -9.25 18.27 -1.10
N PHE A 459 -10.33 18.20 -1.87
CA PHE A 459 -11.39 17.23 -1.70
C PHE A 459 -11.17 16.06 -2.66
N TYR A 460 -10.67 14.94 -2.13
CA TYR A 460 -10.27 13.76 -2.86
C TYR A 460 -11.00 12.50 -2.36
N PHE A 461 -11.89 11.92 -3.17
CA PHE A 461 -12.48 10.60 -2.89
C PHE A 461 -12.03 9.55 -3.90
N TRP A 462 -12.05 8.28 -3.50
CA TRP A 462 -11.63 7.16 -4.35
C TRP A 462 -12.61 5.98 -4.27
N GLY A 463 -12.47 5.00 -5.16
CA GLY A 463 -13.22 3.76 -5.07
C GLY A 463 -12.94 2.74 -6.15
N HIS A 464 -13.77 1.71 -6.21
CA HIS A 464 -13.77 0.76 -7.31
C HIS A 464 -15.16 0.69 -7.95
N THR A 465 -15.23 0.76 -9.27
CA THR A 465 -16.52 0.77 -9.96
C THR A 465 -17.22 -0.59 -9.91
N TYR A 466 -16.50 -1.69 -9.65
CA TYR A 466 -17.13 -3.00 -9.43
C TYR A 466 -18.00 -3.05 -8.17
N GLU A 467 -17.91 -2.05 -7.30
CA GLU A 467 -18.78 -1.91 -6.13
C GLU A 467 -20.15 -1.34 -6.48
N ILE A 468 -20.31 -0.76 -7.68
CA ILE A 468 -21.56 -0.20 -8.20
C ILE A 468 -22.29 -1.28 -9.02
N LYS A 469 -23.08 -2.15 -8.35
CA LYS A 469 -23.51 -3.44 -8.94
C LYS A 469 -24.91 -3.45 -9.59
N PRO A 470 -26.00 -3.01 -8.94
CA PRO A 470 -27.29 -2.86 -9.60
C PRO A 470 -27.38 -1.50 -10.33
N PRO A 471 -28.18 -1.37 -11.40
CA PRO A 471 -28.40 -0.09 -12.09
C PRO A 471 -28.73 1.08 -11.16
N LYS A 472 -29.56 0.85 -10.14
CA LYS A 472 -29.93 1.87 -9.12
C LYS A 472 -28.75 2.44 -8.32
N ASP A 473 -27.63 1.71 -8.22
CA ASP A 473 -26.46 2.19 -7.47
C ASP A 473 -25.66 3.20 -8.33
N TRP A 474 -25.86 3.20 -9.66
CA TRP A 474 -25.35 4.26 -10.53
C TRP A 474 -26.12 5.58 -10.31
N ASP A 475 -27.42 5.54 -10.04
CA ASP A 475 -28.18 6.75 -9.67
C ASP A 475 -27.62 7.38 -8.38
N TYR A 476 -27.23 6.55 -7.41
CA TYR A 476 -26.57 7.02 -6.18
C TYR A 476 -25.21 7.68 -6.49
N PHE A 477 -24.42 7.06 -7.37
CA PHE A 477 -23.14 7.59 -7.79
C PHE A 477 -23.29 8.92 -8.55
N GLU A 478 -24.24 9.04 -9.47
CA GLU A 478 -24.55 10.29 -10.16
C GLU A 478 -25.03 11.37 -9.19
N ALA A 479 -25.89 11.02 -8.23
CA ALA A 479 -26.33 11.94 -7.17
C ALA A 479 -25.16 12.46 -6.30
N LEU A 480 -24.17 11.59 -6.02
CA LEU A 480 -22.94 11.98 -5.35
C LEU A 480 -22.17 13.03 -6.18
N LEU A 481 -21.96 12.78 -7.47
CA LEU A 481 -21.23 13.69 -8.36
C LEU A 481 -21.97 15.02 -8.51
N SER A 482 -23.28 15.00 -8.77
CA SER A 482 -24.10 16.20 -8.90
C SER A 482 -24.01 17.14 -7.69
N ARG A 483 -23.72 16.61 -6.50
CA ARG A 483 -23.60 17.41 -5.28
C ARG A 483 -22.42 18.38 -5.31
N TYR A 484 -21.30 17.93 -5.87
CA TYR A 484 -20.05 18.67 -5.87
C TYR A 484 -19.62 19.12 -7.28
N GLU A 485 -20.44 18.92 -8.32
CA GLU A 485 -20.07 19.29 -9.70
C GLU A 485 -20.11 20.81 -9.96
N LYS A 486 -19.34 21.23 -10.98
CA LYS A 486 -19.38 22.56 -11.63
C LYS A 486 -19.40 23.76 -10.68
N LYS A 487 -18.75 23.64 -9.52
CA LYS A 487 -18.57 24.74 -8.58
C LYS A 487 -17.58 25.76 -9.17
N PRO A 488 -17.95 27.04 -9.35
CA PRO A 488 -17.10 28.02 -9.99
C PRO A 488 -15.78 28.27 -9.23
N GLU A 489 -15.77 28.02 -7.93
CA GLU A 489 -14.59 28.14 -7.06
C GLU A 489 -13.72 26.88 -7.01
N ALA A 490 -14.16 25.77 -7.59
CA ALA A 490 -13.45 24.50 -7.57
C ALA A 490 -12.59 24.29 -8.83
N TRP A 491 -11.47 23.60 -8.65
CA TRP A 491 -10.67 23.05 -9.72
C TRP A 491 -10.85 21.53 -9.78
N TYR A 492 -11.53 21.04 -10.82
CA TYR A 492 -11.65 19.60 -11.08
C TYR A 492 -10.38 19.11 -11.77
N ALA A 493 -9.57 18.37 -11.04
CA ALA A 493 -8.23 17.97 -11.44
C ALA A 493 -8.05 16.46 -11.32
N THR A 494 -7.18 15.91 -12.15
CA THR A 494 -6.63 14.57 -11.89
C THR A 494 -5.57 14.65 -10.77
N GLN A 495 -5.15 13.49 -10.24
CA GLN A 495 -4.07 13.43 -9.28
C GLN A 495 -2.76 13.98 -9.87
N GLY A 496 -2.43 13.61 -11.11
CA GLY A 496 -1.26 14.10 -11.82
C GLY A 496 -1.29 15.62 -12.00
N GLN A 497 -2.44 16.19 -12.36
CA GLN A 497 -2.59 17.64 -12.52
C GLN A 497 -2.31 18.41 -11.23
N LEU A 498 -2.72 17.90 -10.05
CA LEU A 498 -2.35 18.51 -8.76
C LEU A 498 -0.83 18.63 -8.60
N PHE A 499 -0.10 17.55 -8.91
CA PHE A 499 1.34 17.48 -8.71
C PHE A 499 2.13 18.22 -9.79
N ILE A 500 1.64 18.25 -11.03
CA ILE A 500 2.19 19.11 -12.09
C ILE A 500 2.07 20.58 -11.68
N TRP A 501 0.89 21.01 -11.21
CA TRP A 501 0.68 22.39 -10.77
C TRP A 501 1.56 22.76 -9.58
N ARG A 502 1.61 21.90 -8.54
CA ARG A 502 2.48 22.10 -7.38
C ARG A 502 3.94 22.22 -7.81
N TRP A 503 4.38 21.36 -8.73
CA TRP A 503 5.73 21.38 -9.26
C TRP A 503 6.03 22.66 -10.06
N LEU A 504 5.13 23.07 -10.96
CA LEU A 504 5.27 24.31 -11.73
C LEU A 504 5.39 25.53 -10.81
N ARG A 505 4.56 25.63 -9.77
CA ARG A 505 4.63 26.70 -8.77
C ARG A 505 5.97 26.74 -8.04
N ALA A 506 6.49 25.57 -7.66
CA ALA A 506 7.75 25.48 -6.92
C ALA A 506 8.98 25.78 -7.81
N ASN A 507 8.90 25.56 -9.13
CA ASN A 507 10.05 25.61 -10.03
C ASN A 507 10.02 26.76 -11.04
N THR A 508 8.91 27.49 -11.15
CA THR A 508 8.83 28.69 -11.98
C THR A 508 9.49 29.88 -11.29
N ARG A 509 10.29 30.63 -12.04
CA ARG A 509 10.94 31.87 -11.61
C ARG A 509 10.58 33.00 -12.55
N TRP A 510 10.35 34.16 -11.96
CA TRP A 510 10.07 35.40 -12.68
C TRP A 510 11.22 36.38 -12.48
N GLU A 511 11.63 37.02 -13.57
CA GLU A 511 12.65 38.07 -13.57
C GLU A 511 12.12 39.26 -14.35
N LYS A 512 12.17 40.47 -13.78
CA LYS A 512 11.86 41.69 -14.53
C LYS A 512 13.02 42.00 -15.48
N ILE A 513 12.75 42.02 -16.77
CA ILE A 513 13.76 42.27 -17.82
C ILE A 513 13.93 43.77 -18.03
N LYS A 514 12.85 44.46 -18.38
CA LYS A 514 12.86 45.89 -18.69
C LYS A 514 11.52 46.54 -18.39
N GLU A 515 11.57 47.84 -18.19
CA GLU A 515 10.40 48.69 -18.00
C GLU A 515 10.44 49.84 -19.01
N SER A 516 9.33 50.10 -19.67
CA SER A 516 9.23 51.13 -20.71
C SER A 516 7.81 51.67 -20.82
N ALA A 517 7.63 52.73 -21.61
CA ALA A 517 6.30 53.25 -21.94
C ALA A 517 5.41 52.23 -22.69
N GLU A 518 6.01 51.22 -23.32
CA GLU A 518 5.28 50.18 -24.06
C GLU A 518 4.78 49.04 -23.16
N GLY A 519 5.20 49.01 -21.88
CA GLY A 519 4.90 47.97 -20.91
C GLY A 519 6.13 47.50 -20.12
N THR A 520 5.89 46.66 -19.12
CA THR A 520 6.94 45.98 -18.36
C THR A 520 7.09 44.54 -18.85
N GLU A 521 8.32 44.12 -19.15
CA GLU A 521 8.64 42.77 -19.61
C GLU A 521 9.21 41.93 -18.47
N PHE A 522 8.73 40.69 -18.37
CA PHE A 522 9.15 39.70 -17.40
C PHE A 522 9.57 38.40 -18.11
N ALA A 523 10.71 37.84 -17.72
CA ALA A 523 11.10 36.50 -18.11
C ALA A 523 10.46 35.50 -17.15
N LEU A 524 9.84 34.47 -17.72
CA LEU A 524 9.50 33.25 -17.01
C LEU A 524 10.55 32.20 -17.30
N THR A 525 10.99 31.47 -16.28
CA THR A 525 11.85 30.28 -16.45
C THR A 525 11.39 29.12 -15.56
N HIS A 526 11.46 27.88 -16.07
CA HIS A 526 11.37 26.65 -15.29
C HIS A 526 12.10 25.50 -16.03
N PRO A 527 12.48 24.40 -15.35
CA PRO A 527 13.01 23.21 -16.01
C PRO A 527 12.02 22.67 -17.04
N LYS A 528 12.50 22.08 -18.13
CA LYS A 528 11.61 21.62 -19.20
C LYS A 528 10.73 20.48 -18.71
N LEU A 529 9.42 20.66 -18.80
CA LEU A 529 8.44 19.61 -18.54
C LEU A 529 8.17 18.84 -19.85
N ASP A 530 7.78 17.58 -19.74
CA ASP A 530 7.29 16.83 -20.90
C ASP A 530 6.13 17.58 -21.59
N PRO A 531 6.10 17.66 -22.93
CA PRO A 531 5.08 18.43 -23.66
C PRO A 531 3.63 18.01 -23.38
N TYR A 532 3.39 16.71 -23.13
CA TYR A 532 2.06 16.23 -22.77
C TYR A 532 1.67 16.75 -21.39
N LEU A 533 2.56 16.60 -20.39
CA LEU A 533 2.29 17.07 -19.02
C LEU A 533 2.11 18.59 -18.95
N GLN A 534 2.86 19.36 -19.76
CA GLN A 534 2.70 20.81 -19.86
C GLN A 534 1.32 21.19 -20.40
N LYS A 535 0.86 20.50 -21.45
CA LYS A 535 -0.48 20.71 -22.03
C LYS A 535 -1.60 20.36 -21.05
N GLU A 536 -1.41 19.34 -20.23
CA GLU A 536 -2.41 18.89 -19.26
C GLU A 536 -2.62 19.86 -18.10
N CYS A 537 -1.65 20.73 -17.80
CA CYS A 537 -1.73 21.68 -16.70
C CYS A 537 -1.07 23.02 -17.06
N PRO A 538 -1.73 23.85 -17.90
CA PRO A 538 -1.19 25.13 -18.31
C PRO A 538 -1.04 26.10 -17.13
N LEU A 539 -0.09 27.03 -17.25
CA LEU A 539 0.30 27.87 -16.13
C LEU A 539 -0.60 29.11 -16.03
N SER A 540 -1.45 29.20 -15.01
CA SER A 540 -2.21 30.43 -14.76
C SER A 540 -1.44 31.43 -13.89
N ILE A 541 -1.53 32.71 -14.19
CA ILE A 541 -1.02 33.80 -13.37
C ILE A 541 -2.16 34.69 -12.87
N LYS A 542 -2.05 35.20 -11.65
CA LYS A 542 -2.86 36.31 -11.19
C LYS A 542 -2.30 37.60 -11.78
N VAL A 543 -3.16 38.36 -12.43
CA VAL A 543 -2.81 39.62 -13.06
C VAL A 543 -2.75 40.73 -12.01
N PRO A 544 -1.61 41.46 -11.88
CA PRO A 544 -1.52 42.61 -10.99
C PRO A 544 -2.57 43.69 -11.28
N ALA A 545 -2.94 44.46 -10.26
CA ALA A 545 -3.90 45.53 -10.42
C ALA A 545 -3.38 46.61 -11.40
N GLY A 546 -4.27 47.16 -12.23
CA GLY A 546 -3.93 48.19 -13.22
C GLY A 546 -3.35 47.68 -14.54
N VAL A 547 -3.09 46.37 -14.67
CA VAL A 547 -2.77 45.74 -15.95
C VAL A 547 -4.05 45.65 -16.79
N THR A 548 -4.01 46.20 -18.00
CA THR A 548 -5.13 46.18 -18.96
C THR A 548 -4.90 45.21 -20.12
N LYS A 549 -3.63 44.82 -20.37
CA LYS A 549 -3.26 43.90 -21.45
C LYS A 549 -2.04 43.07 -21.06
N ILE A 550 -2.08 41.79 -21.42
CA ILE A 550 -0.98 40.84 -21.23
C ILE A 550 -0.62 40.25 -22.58
N LEU A 551 0.67 40.18 -22.89
CA LEU A 551 1.19 39.47 -24.04
C LEU A 551 2.17 38.39 -23.60
N TRP A 552 1.98 37.17 -24.08
CA TRP A 552 2.94 36.08 -23.95
C TRP A 552 3.61 35.86 -25.30
N GLN A 553 4.94 35.98 -25.34
CA GLN A 553 5.70 35.90 -26.60
C GLN A 553 5.11 36.78 -27.72
N ASN A 554 4.69 38.01 -27.36
CA ASN A 554 4.02 38.98 -28.23
C ASN A 554 2.60 38.61 -28.70
N GLN A 555 2.01 37.52 -28.21
CA GLN A 555 0.61 37.16 -28.43
C GLN A 555 -0.24 37.58 -27.25
N GLU A 556 -1.34 38.30 -27.50
CA GLU A 556 -2.23 38.76 -26.45
C GLU A 556 -2.97 37.59 -25.80
N LEU A 557 -2.94 37.53 -24.47
CA LEU A 557 -3.67 36.54 -23.69
C LEU A 557 -4.96 37.15 -23.14
N PRO A 558 -6.08 36.40 -23.14
CA PRO A 558 -7.30 36.85 -22.48
C PRO A 558 -7.08 36.95 -20.97
N ILE A 559 -7.64 38.00 -20.37
CA ILE A 559 -7.74 38.16 -18.92
C ILE A 559 -9.17 37.84 -18.51
N VAL A 560 -9.34 36.79 -17.70
CA VAL A 560 -10.65 36.33 -17.21
C VAL A 560 -10.60 36.32 -15.68
N ASP A 561 -11.52 37.05 -15.04
CA ASP A 561 -11.63 37.18 -13.58
C ASP A 561 -10.31 37.59 -12.88
N GLY A 562 -9.47 38.36 -13.57
CA GLY A 562 -8.16 38.81 -13.05
C GLY A 562 -7.04 37.77 -13.19
N TYR A 563 -7.22 36.73 -14.01
CA TYR A 563 -6.22 35.72 -14.31
C TYR A 563 -5.95 35.61 -15.82
N ALA A 564 -4.73 35.19 -16.17
CA ALA A 564 -4.36 34.84 -17.53
C ALA A 564 -3.69 33.46 -17.55
N VAL A 565 -3.91 32.69 -18.61
CA VAL A 565 -3.34 31.34 -18.77
C VAL A 565 -2.22 31.40 -19.79
N ILE A 566 -1.03 30.99 -19.37
CA ILE A 566 0.15 30.83 -20.20
C ILE A 566 0.14 29.39 -20.75
N PRO A 567 0.17 29.24 -22.10
CA PRO A 567 0.10 27.94 -22.75
C PRO A 567 1.33 27.06 -22.54
#